data_AF-A0AAN7TM67-F1
#
_entry.id   AF-A0AAN7TM67-F1
#
_cell.length_a   1.000
_cell.length_b   1.000
_cell.length_c   1.000
_cell.angle_alpha   90.00
_cell.angle_beta   90.00
_cell.angle_gamma   90.00
#
_symmetry.space_group_name_H-M   'P 1'
#
loop_
_entity.id
_entity.type
_entity.pdbx_description
1 polymer ?
#
loop_
_entity_poly.entity_id
_entity_poly.type
_entity_poly.pdbx_seq_one_letter_code
_entity_poly.pdbx_strand_id
1 'polypeptide(L)'
;MAFYKMDTPSQSMYSLNPPGHTDWDSRPPSRDTYEKPYNNQEPTRSYQALTALPNSPGQSPLPSPGFPPSPGPWSPGFPPGPGPSSLHQQSTQYAPAPSKPAGPGPPPDGGTTAWLQVLGGYFLFFNTWGLINAFGVFETYYSDVLLHGLSPSSIAWIGTLTSFLLCASPISWGPIFDGLDNPRLLVIFGSFCVVFGMMMTSLCSEYWQLMLAQGIVVGVGGGSLFITATSILPSYFSKKRALVMGLSASGSSLGGIIYPLVFRNLQPKVGYGWAVRTMAFIALLTLIIPCVVVKPRMKPPGRRKIFDTTILKEIPYEVFNLATFFGFVGQYIPYFFIEQFAGMHGIDMAFYMLTFLNVGSIPGRILPSLLADKFFHPLNVLAVCTGGATILAFCWIAIKDSTSGLIVWCLLYGFCSGAFVSLQGAAVASMATDLRTIGTRFGINMFAGAIGILIGSPVGGAIFPRSWPGAQVFCGVMLACSTVCIVATHFVYERSRTTGRSKLDG
;
A
#
# COMPACT_ATOMS: atom_id res chain seq x y z
N MET A 1 -44.07 -25.00 -25.72
CA MET A 1 -44.71 -23.83 -26.37
C MET A 1 -44.58 -22.67 -25.39
N ALA A 2 -43.90 -21.55 -25.64
CA ALA A 2 -43.49 -20.91 -26.88
C ALA A 2 -42.05 -20.36 -26.76
N PHE A 3 -41.29 -20.51 -27.83
CA PHE A 3 -39.97 -19.90 -28.04
C PHE A 3 -40.17 -18.46 -28.51
N TYR A 4 -39.48 -17.50 -27.89
CA TYR A 4 -39.32 -16.16 -28.45
C TYR A 4 -37.97 -16.10 -29.18
N LYS A 5 -38.05 -16.07 -30.51
CA LYS A 5 -36.94 -15.76 -31.43
C LYS A 5 -36.50 -14.31 -31.18
N MET A 6 -35.19 -14.07 -31.09
CA MET A 6 -34.61 -12.76 -31.35
C MET A 6 -33.87 -12.81 -32.67
N ASP A 7 -34.32 -11.97 -33.60
CA ASP A 7 -33.77 -11.76 -34.93
C ASP A 7 -32.40 -11.07 -34.85
N THR A 8 -31.43 -11.60 -35.60
CA THR A 8 -30.15 -10.96 -35.91
C THR A 8 -30.30 -10.10 -37.17
N PRO A 9 -29.89 -8.82 -37.16
CA PRO A 9 -29.70 -8.07 -38.39
C PRO A 9 -28.34 -8.37 -39.01
N SER A 10 -28.39 -8.64 -40.31
CA SER A 10 -27.33 -8.92 -41.27
C SER A 10 -26.33 -7.79 -41.50
N GLN A 11 -25.15 -8.20 -41.97
CA GLN A 11 -24.04 -7.40 -42.50
C GLN A 11 -24.43 -6.39 -43.60
N SER A 12 -23.70 -5.27 -43.66
CA SER A 12 -23.39 -4.54 -44.90
C SER A 12 -22.02 -3.84 -44.76
N MET A 13 -20.98 -4.41 -45.39
CA MET A 13 -20.24 -3.86 -46.54
C MET A 13 -19.56 -2.48 -46.33
N TYR A 14 -18.23 -2.50 -46.18
CA TYR A 14 -17.34 -1.61 -46.93
C TYR A 14 -16.11 -2.39 -47.41
N SER A 15 -16.07 -2.60 -48.72
CA SER A 15 -14.96 -3.13 -49.50
C SER A 15 -14.01 -2.00 -49.91
N LEU A 16 -12.70 -2.15 -49.66
CA LEU A 16 -11.67 -1.47 -50.45
C LEU A 16 -10.53 -2.46 -50.72
N ASN A 17 -10.27 -2.67 -52.01
CA ASN A 17 -9.20 -3.48 -52.58
C ASN A 17 -7.79 -2.89 -52.30
N PRO A 18 -6.72 -3.70 -52.40
CA PRO A 18 -5.35 -3.30 -52.10
C PRO A 18 -4.62 -2.77 -53.35
N PRO A 19 -3.46 -2.12 -53.16
CA PRO A 19 -2.37 -2.35 -54.11
C PRO A 19 -1.00 -2.52 -53.44
N GLY A 20 -0.17 -3.36 -54.09
CA GLY A 20 1.26 -3.08 -54.19
C GLY A 20 2.21 -3.99 -53.41
N HIS A 21 2.69 -5.03 -54.11
CA HIS A 21 3.99 -5.66 -53.88
C HIS A 21 5.11 -4.61 -53.79
N THR A 22 5.98 -4.71 -52.78
CA THR A 22 7.43 -4.50 -52.92
C THR A 22 8.18 -5.25 -51.83
N ASP A 23 9.20 -5.98 -52.29
CA ASP A 23 10.14 -6.80 -51.54
C ASP A 23 10.78 -6.10 -50.34
N TRP A 24 10.89 -6.81 -49.22
CA TRP A 24 11.82 -6.47 -48.14
C TRP A 24 12.91 -7.52 -48.07
N ASP A 25 13.98 -7.20 -48.77
CA ASP A 25 15.23 -7.92 -48.77
C ASP A 25 16.00 -7.68 -47.46
N SER A 26 16.80 -8.67 -47.12
CA SER A 26 17.43 -8.86 -45.82
C SER A 26 18.89 -8.38 -45.82
N ARG A 27 19.26 -7.47 -44.89
CA ARG A 27 20.56 -7.38 -44.16
C ARG A 27 20.75 -6.00 -43.46
N PRO A 28 21.50 -5.92 -42.35
CA PRO A 28 21.63 -4.73 -41.51
C PRO A 28 22.80 -3.83 -41.94
N PRO A 29 22.77 -2.50 -41.66
CA PRO A 29 23.96 -1.67 -41.78
C PRO A 29 24.78 -1.64 -40.49
N SER A 30 26.07 -1.62 -40.73
CA SER A 30 27.24 -1.57 -39.87
C SER A 30 27.31 -0.42 -38.87
N ARG A 31 27.99 -0.71 -37.76
CA ARG A 31 28.67 0.25 -36.88
C ARG A 31 29.74 1.05 -37.63
N ASP A 32 30.02 2.23 -37.07
CA ASP A 32 31.17 3.16 -37.28
C ASP A 32 30.74 4.44 -38.01
N THR A 33 31.18 5.66 -37.71
CA THR A 33 32.11 6.27 -36.74
C THR A 33 31.85 7.77 -36.86
N TYR A 34 31.88 8.52 -35.75
CA TYR A 34 32.21 9.95 -35.79
C TYR A 34 33.20 10.22 -34.65
N GLU A 35 34.47 10.09 -34.98
CA GLU A 35 35.63 10.56 -34.22
C GLU A 35 36.24 11.75 -34.98
N LYS A 36 36.54 12.85 -34.27
CA LYS A 36 37.77 13.66 -34.42
C LYS A 36 37.82 14.81 -33.38
N PRO A 37 39.00 15.38 -33.08
CA PRO A 37 39.58 15.29 -31.73
C PRO A 37 39.92 16.66 -31.13
N TYR A 38 40.23 16.74 -29.84
CA TYR A 38 41.25 17.68 -29.35
C TYR A 38 41.98 17.12 -28.13
N ASN A 39 43.29 17.35 -28.17
CA ASN A 39 44.34 16.64 -27.47
C ASN A 39 44.81 17.42 -26.22
N ASN A 40 45.09 16.69 -25.15
CA ASN A 40 46.08 16.88 -24.08
C ASN A 40 46.21 18.23 -23.35
N GLN A 41 46.02 18.20 -22.02
CA GLN A 41 47.14 18.12 -21.05
C GLN A 41 46.61 18.01 -19.60
N GLU A 42 46.93 16.89 -18.95
CA GLU A 42 46.87 16.72 -17.48
C GLU A 42 48.06 17.46 -16.80
N PRO A 43 47.99 17.75 -15.48
CA PRO A 43 48.50 16.77 -14.51
C PRO A 43 47.62 16.59 -13.24
N THR A 44 47.36 15.31 -12.93
CA THR A 44 47.45 14.67 -11.60
C THR A 44 47.16 15.49 -10.34
N ARG A 45 46.06 15.13 -9.64
CA ARG A 45 46.01 15.15 -8.16
C ARG A 45 45.24 13.95 -7.61
N SER A 46 46.01 12.97 -7.14
CA SER A 46 45.63 11.95 -6.18
C SER A 46 45.58 12.53 -4.77
N TYR A 47 44.52 12.25 -4.01
CA TYR A 47 44.53 12.34 -2.54
C TYR A 47 43.87 11.09 -1.96
N GLN A 48 44.70 10.07 -1.70
CA GLN A 48 44.50 9.11 -0.64
C GLN A 48 45.20 9.62 0.64
N ALA A 49 44.73 9.11 1.78
CA ALA A 49 45.32 9.17 3.12
C ALA A 49 45.03 10.43 3.96
N LEU A 50 43.98 10.33 4.78
CA LEU A 50 43.90 11.01 6.08
C LEU A 50 44.48 10.07 7.13
N THR A 51 45.79 10.15 7.32
CA THR A 51 46.50 9.63 8.49
C THR A 51 46.69 10.77 9.49
N ALA A 52 46.44 10.44 10.75
CA ALA A 52 46.89 11.09 12.01
C ALA A 52 47.55 12.47 11.93
N LEU A 53 46.97 13.45 12.64
CA LEU A 53 47.70 14.64 13.09
C LEU A 53 48.07 14.53 14.59
N PRO A 54 49.18 15.17 15.00
CA PRO A 54 49.92 14.85 16.22
C PRO A 54 49.66 15.83 17.37
N ASN A 55 50.13 15.40 18.54
CA ASN A 55 50.24 16.13 19.79
C ASN A 55 50.74 17.58 19.65
N SER A 56 50.19 18.46 20.50
CA SER A 56 50.91 19.63 21.00
C SER A 56 50.68 19.76 22.52
N PRO A 57 51.67 20.28 23.27
CA PRO A 57 51.87 19.96 24.67
C PRO A 57 51.38 21.07 25.61
N GLY A 58 51.08 20.68 26.84
CA GLY A 58 51.06 21.59 27.98
C GLY A 58 49.69 22.15 28.33
N GLN A 59 48.97 21.44 29.19
CA GLN A 59 48.23 22.05 30.30
C GLN A 59 48.02 21.01 31.40
N SER A 60 48.39 21.43 32.60
CA SER A 60 48.57 20.67 33.84
C SER A 60 47.28 20.02 34.34
N PRO A 61 47.36 18.88 35.07
CA PRO A 61 46.18 18.16 35.55
C PRO A 61 45.44 18.91 36.66
N LEU A 62 44.11 18.96 36.54
CA LEU A 62 43.19 19.42 37.58
C LEU A 62 43.22 18.46 38.79
N PRO A 63 43.29 18.96 40.04
CA PRO A 63 43.42 18.12 41.23
C PRO A 63 42.08 17.52 41.68
N SER A 64 42.15 16.26 42.10
CA SER A 64 41.09 15.51 42.79
C SER A 64 40.67 16.19 44.10
N PRO A 65 39.39 16.14 44.52
CA PRO A 65 38.99 16.67 45.83
C PRO A 65 39.54 15.79 46.95
N GLY A 66 40.53 16.30 47.69
CA GLY A 66 41.02 15.72 48.93
C GLY A 66 40.05 16.00 50.08
N PHE A 67 39.85 14.99 50.92
CA PHE A 67 39.18 15.12 52.23
C PHE A 67 39.99 16.05 53.15
N PRO A 68 39.35 16.94 53.93
CA PRO A 68 40.06 17.71 54.94
C PRO A 68 40.39 16.86 56.19
N PRO A 69 41.54 17.09 56.83
CA PRO A 69 41.98 16.35 58.02
C PRO A 69 41.25 16.80 59.30
N SER A 70 41.18 15.89 60.27
CA SER A 70 40.66 16.10 61.62
C SER A 70 41.49 17.13 62.42
N PRO A 71 40.86 18.13 63.06
CA PRO A 71 41.55 18.99 64.02
C PRO A 71 41.54 18.40 65.44
N GLY A 72 42.73 18.27 66.02
CA GLY A 72 42.97 18.09 67.45
C GLY A 72 42.79 19.38 68.27
N PRO A 73 43.10 19.38 69.58
CA PRO A 73 42.21 19.96 70.57
C PRO A 73 42.75 21.25 71.21
N TRP A 74 42.31 22.45 70.78
CA TRP A 74 42.47 23.68 71.57
C TRP A 74 41.33 24.70 71.28
N SER A 75 40.56 25.01 72.33
CA SER A 75 39.45 25.98 72.47
C SER A 75 39.98 27.45 72.48
N PRO A 76 39.19 28.58 72.53
CA PRO A 76 37.95 28.78 73.32
C PRO A 76 36.83 29.73 72.77
N GLY A 77 35.59 29.50 73.24
CA GLY A 77 34.71 30.56 73.74
C GLY A 77 33.62 31.15 72.84
N PHE A 78 32.41 30.57 72.85
CA PHE A 78 31.15 31.32 72.68
C PHE A 78 30.07 30.78 73.66
N PRO A 79 29.21 31.64 74.23
CA PRO A 79 28.29 31.33 75.33
C PRO A 79 27.03 30.54 74.89
N PRO A 80 26.28 29.93 75.83
CA PRO A 80 25.27 28.92 75.53
C PRO A 80 23.94 29.53 75.05
N GLY A 81 23.42 29.02 73.93
CA GLY A 81 22.05 29.26 73.46
C GLY A 81 21.06 28.20 73.96
N PRO A 82 19.74 28.50 74.03
CA PRO A 82 18.78 27.73 74.80
C PRO A 82 18.33 26.43 74.09
N GLY A 83 17.87 25.47 74.92
CA GLY A 83 17.52 24.10 74.55
C GLY A 83 16.38 23.93 73.53
N PRO A 84 16.12 22.68 73.10
CA PRO A 84 15.31 22.39 71.92
C PRO A 84 13.85 22.73 72.16
N SER A 85 13.42 23.85 71.58
CA SER A 85 12.02 24.18 71.43
C SER A 85 11.45 23.36 70.29
N SER A 86 10.40 22.61 70.60
CA SER A 86 9.59 21.79 69.69
C SER A 86 9.27 22.52 68.38
N LEU A 87 9.93 22.11 67.30
CA LEU A 87 9.52 22.47 65.95
C LEU A 87 8.16 21.84 65.66
N HIS A 88 7.13 22.67 65.61
CA HIS A 88 5.87 22.34 64.96
C HIS A 88 6.19 21.91 63.51
N GLN A 89 5.98 20.63 63.25
CA GLN A 89 6.00 20.04 61.92
C GLN A 89 4.81 20.61 61.15
N GLN A 90 5.00 21.76 60.50
CA GLN A 90 4.08 22.24 59.48
C GLN A 90 4.13 21.23 58.34
N SER A 91 3.13 20.36 58.31
CA SER A 91 2.82 19.51 57.18
C SER A 91 2.48 20.40 56.00
N THR A 92 3.48 20.65 55.14
CA THR A 92 3.27 21.24 53.82
C THR A 92 2.38 20.27 53.05
N GLN A 93 1.07 20.53 53.07
CA GLN A 93 0.09 19.79 52.29
C GLN A 93 0.37 20.12 50.83
N TYR A 94 1.19 19.30 50.16
CA TYR A 94 1.41 19.38 48.73
C TYR A 94 0.03 19.24 48.07
N ALA A 95 -0.48 20.33 47.50
CA ALA A 95 -1.65 20.29 46.64
C ALA A 95 -1.37 19.21 45.57
N PRO A 96 -2.29 18.26 45.33
CA PRO A 96 -2.09 17.25 44.30
C PRO A 96 -1.83 17.99 42.98
N ALA A 97 -0.71 17.68 42.32
CA ALA A 97 -0.42 18.21 41.00
C ALA A 97 -1.67 18.00 40.13
N PRO A 98 -2.11 19.01 39.34
CA PRO A 98 -3.29 18.86 38.49
C PRO A 98 -3.10 17.60 37.66
N SER A 99 -4.00 16.64 37.86
CA SER A 99 -3.99 15.36 37.14
C SER A 99 -3.88 15.68 35.66
N LYS A 100 -2.82 15.21 34.99
CA LYS A 100 -2.72 15.27 33.53
C LYS A 100 -4.08 14.85 32.96
N PRO A 101 -4.71 15.61 32.04
CA PRO A 101 -6.00 15.24 31.50
C PRO A 101 -5.95 13.79 31.09
N ALA A 102 -6.86 12.99 31.65
CA ALA A 102 -6.88 11.55 31.44
C ALA A 102 -6.82 11.31 29.94
N GLY A 103 -5.69 10.75 29.48
CA GLY A 103 -5.55 10.38 28.09
C GLY A 103 -6.74 9.49 27.71
N PRO A 104 -7.18 9.51 26.44
CA PRO A 104 -8.21 8.60 25.98
C PRO A 104 -7.83 7.18 26.43
N GLY A 105 -8.77 6.53 27.13
CA GLY A 105 -8.55 5.21 27.71
C GLY A 105 -8.18 4.16 26.65
N PRO A 106 -7.90 2.91 27.06
CA PRO A 106 -7.53 1.84 26.13
C PRO A 106 -8.56 1.68 24.99
N PRO A 107 -8.17 1.20 23.79
CA PRO A 107 -9.07 0.88 22.68
C PRO A 107 -10.40 0.26 23.14
N PRO A 108 -11.57 0.79 22.73
CA PRO A 108 -12.85 0.30 23.20
C PRO A 108 -13.16 -1.09 22.65
N ASP A 109 -12.50 -1.51 21.56
CA ASP A 109 -12.66 -2.81 20.91
C ASP A 109 -14.13 -3.13 20.52
N GLY A 110 -14.95 -2.08 20.37
CA GLY A 110 -16.38 -2.16 20.10
C GLY A 110 -17.12 -0.84 20.37
N GLY A 111 -18.45 -0.92 20.38
CA GLY A 111 -19.33 0.25 20.50
C GLY A 111 -19.67 0.90 19.17
N THR A 112 -20.78 1.64 19.15
CA THR A 112 -21.34 2.26 17.93
C THR A 112 -20.33 3.16 17.23
N THR A 113 -19.64 4.04 17.98
CA THR A 113 -18.62 4.93 17.43
C THR A 113 -17.47 4.18 16.76
N ALA A 114 -17.00 3.07 17.34
CA ALA A 114 -15.90 2.29 16.79
C ALA A 114 -16.32 1.57 15.50
N TRP A 115 -17.50 0.95 15.48
CA TRP A 115 -18.04 0.30 14.28
C TRP A 115 -18.38 1.30 13.16
N LEU A 116 -18.79 2.52 13.50
CA LEU A 116 -18.93 3.60 12.52
C LEU A 116 -17.59 3.96 11.86
N GLN A 117 -16.46 3.82 12.56
CA GLN A 117 -15.15 3.99 11.91
C GLN A 117 -14.86 2.88 10.91
N VAL A 118 -15.29 1.65 11.20
CA VAL A 118 -15.18 0.52 10.27
C VAL A 118 -16.03 0.77 9.02
N LEU A 119 -17.25 1.29 9.18
CA LEU A 119 -18.10 1.69 8.05
C LEU A 119 -17.49 2.85 7.24
N GLY A 120 -16.92 3.85 7.92
CA GLY A 120 -16.18 4.93 7.26
C GLY A 120 -15.01 4.38 6.45
N GLY A 121 -14.16 3.56 7.07
CA GLY A 121 -13.07 2.86 6.40
C GLY A 121 -13.54 2.03 5.21
N TYR A 122 -14.67 1.33 5.34
CA TYR A 122 -15.25 0.53 4.26
C TYR A 122 -15.48 1.36 2.99
N PHE A 123 -16.12 2.51 3.11
CA PHE A 123 -16.35 3.39 1.97
C PHE A 123 -15.10 4.15 1.51
N LEU A 124 -14.10 4.35 2.37
CA LEU A 124 -12.78 4.82 1.94
C LEU A 124 -12.10 3.77 1.05
N PHE A 125 -12.09 2.50 1.43
CA PHE A 125 -11.55 1.41 0.61
C PHE A 125 -12.34 1.18 -0.69
N PHE A 126 -13.67 1.30 -0.62
CA PHE A 126 -14.56 1.24 -1.78
C PHE A 126 -14.17 2.25 -2.86
N ASN A 127 -13.87 3.48 -2.47
CA ASN A 127 -13.55 4.59 -3.39
C ASN A 127 -12.08 4.75 -3.71
N THR A 128 -11.24 3.83 -3.26
CA THR A 128 -9.80 3.87 -3.50
C THR A 128 -9.39 2.63 -4.28
N TRP A 129 -9.17 1.54 -3.56
CA TRP A 129 -8.87 0.24 -4.14
C TRP A 129 -10.00 -0.30 -5.02
N GLY A 130 -11.27 0.05 -4.76
CA GLY A 130 -12.38 -0.34 -5.64
C GLY A 130 -12.34 0.33 -7.01
N LEU A 131 -11.94 1.61 -7.09
CA LEU A 131 -11.71 2.29 -8.36
C LEU A 131 -10.48 1.73 -9.09
N ILE A 132 -9.41 1.42 -8.36
CA ILE A 132 -8.20 0.78 -8.92
C ILE A 132 -8.54 -0.58 -9.51
N ASN A 133 -9.28 -1.42 -8.77
CA ASN A 133 -9.72 -2.73 -9.25
C ASN A 133 -10.61 -2.59 -10.49
N ALA A 134 -11.36 -1.50 -10.62
CA ALA A 134 -12.19 -1.24 -11.79
C ALA A 134 -11.42 -0.74 -13.02
N PHE A 135 -10.10 -0.57 -12.95
CA PHE A 135 -9.32 -0.06 -14.08
C PHE A 135 -9.40 -0.96 -15.33
N GLY A 136 -9.59 -2.27 -15.18
CA GLY A 136 -9.69 -3.20 -16.32
C GLY A 136 -10.72 -2.78 -17.37
N VAL A 137 -11.91 -2.30 -16.96
CA VAL A 137 -12.93 -1.82 -17.92
C VAL A 137 -12.52 -0.52 -18.61
N PHE A 138 -11.74 0.33 -17.94
CA PHE A 138 -11.17 1.52 -18.56
C PHE A 138 -10.06 1.16 -19.53
N GLU A 139 -9.20 0.20 -19.17
CA GLU A 139 -8.12 -0.28 -20.02
C GLU A 139 -8.65 -0.84 -21.34
N THR A 140 -9.68 -1.69 -21.28
CA THR A 140 -10.37 -2.18 -22.50
C THR A 140 -10.96 -1.02 -23.30
N TYR A 141 -11.70 -0.11 -22.68
CA TYR A 141 -12.32 1.01 -23.41
C TYR A 141 -11.29 1.98 -24.01
N TYR A 142 -10.18 2.23 -23.33
CA TYR A 142 -9.09 3.07 -23.83
C TYR A 142 -8.35 2.41 -24.99
N SER A 143 -8.09 1.11 -24.90
CA SER A 143 -7.51 0.33 -25.99
C SER A 143 -8.42 0.32 -27.23
N ASP A 144 -9.71 0.08 -27.02
CA ASP A 144 -10.65 -0.29 -28.10
C ASP A 144 -11.52 0.86 -28.60
N VAL A 145 -11.48 2.04 -27.97
CA VAL A 145 -12.25 3.22 -28.42
C VAL A 145 -11.45 4.53 -28.38
N LEU A 146 -10.84 4.87 -27.24
CA LEU A 146 -10.40 6.25 -26.99
C LEU A 146 -8.94 6.54 -27.42
N LEU A 147 -8.03 5.61 -27.16
CA LEU A 147 -6.59 5.75 -27.37
C LEU A 147 -6.07 4.74 -28.40
N HIS A 148 -6.83 4.59 -29.50
CA HIS A 148 -6.46 3.70 -30.60
C HIS A 148 -5.03 3.95 -31.06
N GLY A 149 -4.23 2.88 -31.13
CA GLY A 149 -2.85 2.93 -31.59
C GLY A 149 -1.80 3.06 -30.48
N LEU A 150 -2.20 3.27 -29.22
CA LEU A 150 -1.27 3.12 -28.09
C LEU A 150 -1.15 1.66 -27.66
N SER A 151 0.03 1.26 -27.19
CA SER A 151 0.25 -0.09 -26.69
C SER A 151 -0.50 -0.32 -25.36
N PRO A 152 -0.95 -1.55 -25.04
CA PRO A 152 -1.55 -1.87 -23.74
C PRO A 152 -0.65 -1.47 -22.56
N SER A 153 0.67 -1.65 -22.70
CA SER A 153 1.64 -1.22 -21.68
C SER A 153 1.62 0.30 -21.44
N SER A 154 1.47 1.10 -22.51
CA SER A 154 1.34 2.57 -22.40
C SER A 154 0.06 2.96 -21.66
N ILE A 155 -1.07 2.32 -21.98
CA ILE A 155 -2.37 2.61 -21.34
C ILE A 155 -2.35 2.20 -19.86
N ALA A 156 -1.74 1.05 -19.54
CA ALA A 156 -1.64 0.53 -18.18
C ALA A 156 -0.95 1.50 -17.20
N TRP A 157 -0.07 2.39 -17.68
CA TRP A 157 0.57 3.42 -16.84
C TRP A 157 -0.43 4.35 -16.15
N ILE A 158 -1.60 4.61 -16.73
CA ILE A 158 -2.62 5.47 -16.11
C ILE A 158 -3.10 4.82 -14.79
N GLY A 159 -3.44 3.53 -14.84
CA GLY A 159 -3.92 2.77 -13.69
C GLY A 159 -2.83 2.49 -12.67
N THR A 160 -1.62 2.15 -13.12
CA THR A 160 -0.51 1.85 -12.21
C THR A 160 0.04 3.09 -11.53
N LEU A 161 0.02 4.27 -12.17
CA LEU A 161 0.37 5.53 -11.51
C LEU A 161 -0.63 5.88 -10.41
N THR A 162 -1.93 5.69 -10.66
CA THR A 162 -2.98 5.85 -9.64
C THR A 162 -2.69 4.97 -8.43
N SER A 163 -2.37 3.70 -8.70
CA SER A 163 -2.09 2.69 -7.68
C SER A 163 -0.79 2.97 -6.92
N PHE A 164 0.24 3.45 -7.61
CA PHE A 164 1.51 3.87 -7.02
C PHE A 164 1.32 5.04 -6.06
N LEU A 165 0.63 6.10 -6.48
CA LEU A 165 0.39 7.27 -5.63
C LEU A 165 -0.43 6.90 -4.38
N LEU A 166 -1.37 5.97 -4.53
CA LEU A 166 -2.11 5.42 -3.40
C LEU A 166 -1.22 4.58 -2.47
N CYS A 167 -0.43 3.64 -2.97
CA CYS A 167 0.42 2.79 -2.13
C CYS A 167 1.59 3.56 -1.50
N ALA A 168 2.14 4.55 -2.21
CA ALA A 168 3.17 5.43 -1.69
C ALA A 168 2.62 6.40 -0.63
N SER A 169 1.30 6.63 -0.61
CA SER A 169 0.67 7.63 0.27
C SER A 169 1.04 7.54 1.75
N PRO A 170 1.27 6.38 2.40
CA PRO A 170 1.55 6.39 3.83
C PRO A 170 2.91 7.03 4.18
N ILE A 171 3.87 7.11 3.25
CA ILE A 171 5.14 7.81 3.48
C ILE A 171 4.97 9.34 3.42
N SER A 172 4.10 9.83 2.54
CA SER A 172 3.88 11.25 2.29
C SER A 172 2.76 11.84 3.13
N TRP A 173 1.59 11.20 3.12
CA TRP A 173 0.41 11.62 3.86
C TRP A 173 0.39 11.14 5.31
N GLY A 174 1.18 10.15 5.69
CA GLY A 174 1.29 9.67 7.08
C GLY A 174 1.69 10.78 8.06
N PRO A 175 2.83 11.47 7.84
CA PRO A 175 3.25 12.58 8.69
C PRO A 175 2.22 13.74 8.75
N ILE A 176 1.53 14.00 7.64
CA ILE A 176 0.47 15.01 7.56
C ILE A 176 -0.74 14.59 8.42
N PHE A 177 -1.16 13.33 8.28
CA PHE A 177 -2.25 12.74 9.07
C PHE A 177 -1.96 12.82 10.57
N ASP A 178 -0.75 12.45 11.00
CA ASP A 178 -0.38 12.46 12.41
C ASP A 178 -0.23 13.87 12.99
N GLY A 179 0.17 14.84 12.17
CA GLY A 179 0.33 16.24 12.56
C GLY A 179 -0.97 17.03 12.59
N LEU A 180 -2.03 16.55 11.93
CA LEU A 180 -3.30 17.25 11.86
C LEU A 180 -4.19 16.96 13.06
N ASP A 181 -4.80 18.02 13.58
CA ASP A 181 -5.73 17.93 14.69
C ASP A 181 -7.05 17.26 14.31
N ASN A 182 -7.42 17.38 13.03
CA ASN A 182 -8.66 16.84 12.49
C ASN A 182 -8.40 16.07 11.18
N PRO A 183 -8.36 14.72 11.20
CA PRO A 183 -8.12 13.91 10.01
C PRO A 183 -9.28 13.96 9.01
N ARG A 184 -10.45 14.50 9.39
CA ARG A 184 -11.56 14.74 8.45
C ARG A 184 -11.14 15.66 7.30
N LEU A 185 -10.17 16.54 7.52
CA LEU A 185 -9.65 17.40 6.46
C LEU A 185 -8.99 16.58 5.34
N LEU A 186 -8.25 15.51 5.65
CA LEU A 186 -7.72 14.60 4.62
C LEU A 186 -8.84 13.85 3.90
N VAL A 187 -9.90 13.49 4.62
CA VAL A 187 -11.07 12.81 4.02
C VAL A 187 -11.78 13.74 3.05
N ILE A 188 -12.03 14.99 3.44
CA ILE A 188 -12.67 15.98 2.58
C ILE A 188 -11.81 16.28 1.35
N PHE A 189 -10.51 16.52 1.56
CA PHE A 189 -9.56 16.74 0.46
C PHE A 189 -9.51 15.54 -0.50
N GLY A 190 -9.35 14.34 0.04
CA GLY A 190 -9.28 13.12 -0.76
C GLY A 190 -10.58 12.85 -1.51
N SER A 191 -11.72 13.10 -0.88
CA SER A 191 -13.03 12.91 -1.49
C SER A 191 -13.26 13.90 -2.62
N PHE A 192 -12.88 15.16 -2.42
CA PHE A 192 -12.89 16.16 -3.47
C PHE A 192 -12.01 15.73 -4.65
N CYS A 193 -10.75 15.36 -4.40
CA CYS A 193 -9.82 14.94 -5.45
C CYS A 193 -10.31 13.70 -6.23
N VAL A 194 -10.82 12.66 -5.54
CA VAL A 194 -11.34 11.46 -6.22
C VAL A 194 -12.56 11.80 -7.08
N VAL A 195 -13.55 12.53 -6.55
CA VAL A 195 -14.76 12.90 -7.29
C VAL A 195 -14.43 13.85 -8.44
N PHE A 196 -13.64 14.90 -8.18
CA PHE A 196 -13.21 15.86 -9.20
C PHE A 196 -12.38 15.19 -10.29
N GLY A 197 -11.40 14.36 -9.92
CA GLY A 197 -10.58 13.61 -10.86
C GLY A 197 -11.44 12.73 -11.77
N MET A 198 -12.39 11.97 -11.21
CA MET A 198 -13.32 11.15 -12.01
C MET A 198 -14.25 12.01 -12.89
N MET A 199 -14.73 13.16 -12.40
CA MET A 199 -15.52 14.09 -13.22
C MET A 199 -14.70 14.65 -14.40
N MET A 200 -13.43 14.98 -14.18
CA MET A 200 -12.53 15.44 -15.24
C MET A 200 -12.20 14.32 -16.22
N THR A 201 -11.97 13.09 -15.75
CA THR A 201 -11.80 11.89 -16.59
C THR A 201 -12.95 11.72 -17.57
N SER A 202 -14.19 12.05 -17.18
CA SER A 202 -15.35 11.99 -18.05
C SER A 202 -15.32 12.92 -19.28
N LEU A 203 -14.43 13.92 -19.27
CA LEU A 203 -14.23 14.92 -20.32
C LEU A 203 -12.97 14.65 -21.15
N CYS A 204 -12.12 13.71 -20.72
CA CYS A 204 -10.83 13.48 -21.35
C CYS A 204 -10.97 12.73 -22.68
N SER A 205 -10.20 13.17 -23.67
CA SER A 205 -10.04 12.50 -24.97
C SER A 205 -8.59 12.08 -25.24
N GLU A 206 -7.62 12.71 -24.58
CA GLU A 206 -6.19 12.50 -24.82
C GLU A 206 -5.50 11.74 -23.69
N TYR A 207 -4.45 10.99 -24.01
CA TYR A 207 -3.68 10.20 -23.05
C TYR A 207 -3.16 11.03 -21.86
N TRP A 208 -2.61 12.22 -22.12
CA TRP A 208 -2.05 13.06 -21.06
C TRP A 208 -3.15 13.61 -20.12
N GLN A 209 -4.37 13.83 -20.63
CA GLN A 209 -5.50 14.29 -19.82
C GLN A 209 -5.95 13.19 -18.86
N LEU A 210 -6.03 11.95 -19.36
CA LEU A 210 -6.34 10.77 -18.54
C LEU A 210 -5.27 10.52 -17.49
N MET A 211 -3.99 10.67 -17.86
CA MET A 211 -2.87 10.57 -16.91
C MET A 211 -2.98 11.59 -15.78
N LEU A 212 -3.36 12.83 -16.08
CA LEU A 212 -3.51 13.87 -15.09
C LEU A 212 -4.76 13.67 -14.21
N ALA A 213 -5.93 13.47 -14.83
CA ALA A 213 -7.21 13.39 -14.12
C ALA A 213 -7.37 12.06 -13.37
N GLN A 214 -7.20 10.93 -14.05
CA GLN A 214 -7.35 9.60 -13.46
C GLN A 214 -6.06 9.15 -12.75
N GLY A 215 -4.91 9.29 -13.40
CA GLY A 215 -3.62 8.86 -12.83
C GLY A 215 -3.25 9.64 -11.56
N ILE A 216 -3.08 10.95 -11.71
CA ILE A 216 -2.52 11.80 -10.66
C ILE A 216 -3.58 12.26 -9.67
N VAL A 217 -4.65 12.93 -10.13
CA VAL A 217 -5.62 13.57 -9.23
C VAL A 217 -6.39 12.54 -8.40
N VAL A 218 -6.91 11.46 -9.02
CA VAL A 218 -7.54 10.37 -8.27
C VAL A 218 -6.52 9.62 -7.42
N GLY A 219 -5.28 9.43 -7.88
CA GLY A 219 -4.21 8.78 -7.10
C GLY A 219 -3.83 9.54 -5.83
N VAL A 220 -3.63 10.86 -5.93
CA VAL A 220 -3.33 11.75 -4.80
C VAL A 220 -4.50 11.78 -3.80
N GLY A 221 -5.72 11.94 -4.31
CA GLY A 221 -6.93 11.90 -3.48
C GLY A 221 -7.11 10.56 -2.79
N GLY A 222 -6.97 9.47 -3.54
CA GLY A 222 -7.08 8.12 -3.03
C GLY A 222 -6.02 7.79 -1.98
N GLY A 223 -4.81 8.33 -2.13
CA GLY A 223 -3.75 8.23 -1.13
C GLY A 223 -4.12 8.86 0.21
N SER A 224 -4.69 10.07 0.23
CA SER A 224 -5.11 10.71 1.48
C SER A 224 -6.27 9.96 2.16
N LEU A 225 -7.18 9.37 1.37
CA LEU A 225 -8.25 8.52 1.88
C LEU A 225 -7.71 7.19 2.45
N PHE A 226 -6.78 6.55 1.74
CA PHE A 226 -6.19 5.28 2.14
C PHE A 226 -5.46 5.37 3.48
N ILE A 227 -4.57 6.37 3.65
CA ILE A 227 -3.86 6.55 4.92
C ILE A 227 -4.81 6.80 6.09
N THR A 228 -5.92 7.49 5.82
CA THR A 228 -6.94 7.78 6.84
C THR A 228 -7.65 6.50 7.27
N ALA A 229 -8.03 5.65 6.32
CA ALA A 229 -8.65 4.36 6.61
C ALA A 229 -7.72 3.45 7.42
N THR A 230 -6.45 3.36 7.04
CA THR A 230 -5.50 2.44 7.69
C THR A 230 -5.03 2.93 9.06
N SER A 231 -5.04 4.24 9.31
CA SER A 231 -4.54 4.83 10.57
C SER A 231 -5.62 4.96 11.65
N ILE A 232 -6.89 5.12 11.29
CA ILE A 232 -7.97 5.33 12.27
C ILE A 232 -8.38 4.03 12.96
N LEU A 233 -8.55 2.93 12.22
CA LEU A 233 -9.07 1.68 12.78
C LEU A 233 -8.23 1.12 13.94
N PRO A 234 -6.88 1.09 13.88
CA PRO A 234 -6.05 0.63 14.99
C PRO A 234 -6.20 1.43 16.29
N SER A 235 -6.69 2.68 16.23
CA SER A 235 -6.90 3.50 17.43
C SER A 235 -8.16 3.10 18.21
N TYR A 236 -9.10 2.40 17.56
CA TYR A 236 -10.37 1.95 18.13
C TYR A 236 -10.35 0.46 18.53
N PHE A 237 -9.50 -0.34 17.88
CA PHE A 237 -9.45 -1.79 18.08
C PHE A 237 -8.01 -2.25 18.33
N SER A 238 -7.81 -2.94 19.45
CA SER A 238 -6.56 -3.59 19.82
C SER A 238 -6.60 -5.09 19.61
N LYS A 239 -7.71 -5.75 19.99
CA LYS A 239 -7.86 -7.22 19.95
C LYS A 239 -8.38 -7.74 18.61
N LYS A 240 -9.09 -6.89 17.85
CA LYS A 240 -9.74 -7.24 16.58
C LYS A 240 -9.15 -6.47 15.40
N ARG A 241 -7.85 -6.14 15.48
CA ARG A 241 -7.22 -5.16 14.58
C ARG A 241 -7.17 -5.67 13.14
N ALA A 242 -6.80 -6.93 12.91
CA ALA A 242 -6.78 -7.48 11.56
C ALA A 242 -8.21 -7.64 11.03
N LEU A 243 -9.15 -8.13 11.85
CA LEU A 243 -10.56 -8.33 11.47
C LEU A 243 -11.21 -7.03 11.00
N VAL A 244 -11.09 -5.94 11.77
CA VAL A 244 -11.69 -4.65 11.37
C VAL A 244 -11.03 -4.07 10.14
N MET A 245 -9.72 -4.27 9.97
CA MET A 245 -9.01 -3.90 8.74
C MET A 245 -9.53 -4.72 7.56
N GLY A 246 -9.71 -6.03 7.72
CA GLY A 246 -10.25 -6.93 6.71
C GLY A 246 -11.69 -6.58 6.31
N LEU A 247 -12.55 -6.29 7.29
CA LEU A 247 -13.92 -5.87 7.05
C LEU A 247 -13.96 -4.53 6.29
N SER A 248 -13.20 -3.54 6.74
CA SER A 248 -13.05 -2.26 6.04
C SER A 248 -12.47 -2.44 4.63
N ALA A 249 -11.42 -3.23 4.49
CA ALA A 249 -10.75 -3.50 3.22
C ALA A 249 -11.65 -4.27 2.25
N SER A 250 -12.64 -5.03 2.71
CA SER A 250 -13.61 -5.70 1.83
C SER A 250 -14.47 -4.74 1.02
N GLY A 251 -14.57 -3.47 1.45
CA GLY A 251 -15.22 -2.41 0.67
C GLY A 251 -14.58 -2.19 -0.69
N SER A 252 -13.27 -2.41 -0.84
CA SER A 252 -12.63 -2.33 -2.15
C SER A 252 -13.14 -3.36 -3.13
N SER A 253 -13.42 -4.58 -2.65
CA SER A 253 -13.93 -5.66 -3.48
C SER A 253 -15.36 -5.36 -3.92
N LEU A 254 -16.20 -4.81 -3.05
CA LEU A 254 -17.53 -4.35 -3.46
C LEU A 254 -17.46 -3.21 -4.48
N GLY A 255 -16.56 -2.24 -4.29
CA GLY A 255 -16.30 -1.18 -5.28
C GLY A 255 -15.84 -1.74 -6.62
N GLY A 256 -14.93 -2.70 -6.60
CA GLY A 256 -14.44 -3.42 -7.78
C GLY A 256 -15.49 -4.29 -8.48
N ILE A 257 -16.67 -4.52 -7.88
CA ILE A 257 -17.82 -5.16 -8.52
C ILE A 257 -18.75 -4.09 -9.10
N ILE A 258 -19.11 -3.08 -8.30
CA ILE A 258 -20.10 -2.08 -8.68
C ILE A 258 -19.60 -1.19 -9.81
N TYR A 259 -18.35 -0.71 -9.74
CA TYR A 259 -17.80 0.23 -10.71
C TYR A 259 -17.72 -0.34 -12.13
N PRO A 260 -17.13 -1.53 -12.36
CA PRO A 260 -17.15 -2.17 -13.69
C PRO A 260 -18.56 -2.43 -14.21
N LEU A 261 -19.46 -2.91 -13.35
CA LEU A 261 -20.83 -3.22 -13.75
C LEU A 261 -21.58 -1.97 -14.19
N VAL A 262 -21.44 -0.86 -13.45
CA VAL A 262 -22.03 0.44 -13.81
C VAL A 262 -21.46 0.92 -15.14
N PHE A 263 -20.13 0.96 -15.28
CA PHE A 263 -19.49 1.43 -16.51
C PHE A 263 -19.96 0.62 -17.71
N ARG A 264 -19.89 -0.72 -17.64
CA ARG A 264 -20.26 -1.61 -18.74
C ARG A 264 -21.72 -1.52 -19.17
N ASN A 265 -22.64 -1.38 -18.22
CA ASN A 265 -24.08 -1.33 -18.55
C ASN A 265 -24.53 0.05 -19.03
N LEU A 266 -23.87 1.12 -18.58
CA LEU A 266 -24.24 2.49 -18.93
C LEU A 266 -23.48 2.99 -20.16
N GLN A 267 -22.20 2.66 -20.32
CA GLN A 267 -21.35 3.17 -21.40
C GLN A 267 -21.98 2.96 -22.80
N PRO A 268 -22.55 1.79 -23.15
CA PRO A 268 -23.21 1.60 -24.44
C PRO A 268 -24.52 2.37 -24.61
N LYS A 269 -25.19 2.75 -23.51
CA LYS A 269 -26.51 3.39 -23.52
C LYS A 269 -26.45 4.92 -23.47
N VAL A 270 -25.53 5.46 -22.68
CA VAL A 270 -25.42 6.91 -22.40
C VAL A 270 -24.05 7.51 -22.77
N GLY A 271 -23.14 6.68 -23.30
CA GLY A 271 -21.79 7.09 -23.67
C GLY A 271 -20.79 7.09 -22.51
N TYR A 272 -19.51 7.24 -22.85
CA TYR A 272 -18.39 7.24 -21.89
C TYR A 272 -18.53 8.31 -20.80
N GLY A 273 -18.72 9.57 -21.18
CA GLY A 273 -18.76 10.68 -20.23
C GLY A 273 -19.83 10.51 -19.14
N TRP A 274 -21.06 10.14 -19.51
CA TRP A 274 -22.13 9.93 -18.52
C TRP A 274 -21.95 8.67 -17.69
N ALA A 275 -21.36 7.60 -18.24
CA ALA A 275 -21.00 6.41 -17.47
C ALA A 275 -19.99 6.75 -16.37
N VAL A 276 -18.92 7.48 -16.71
CA VAL A 276 -17.89 7.91 -15.74
C VAL A 276 -18.45 8.89 -14.71
N ARG A 277 -19.29 9.85 -15.11
CA ARG A 277 -19.97 10.75 -14.16
C ARG A 277 -20.87 10.01 -13.19
N THR A 278 -21.56 8.97 -13.64
CA THR A 278 -22.39 8.12 -12.76
C THR A 278 -21.52 7.45 -11.69
N MET A 279 -20.34 6.93 -12.08
CA MET A 279 -19.38 6.40 -11.11
C MET A 279 -18.91 7.48 -10.12
N ALA A 280 -18.63 8.69 -10.60
CA ALA A 280 -18.24 9.81 -9.74
C ALA A 280 -19.36 10.22 -8.76
N PHE A 281 -20.63 10.16 -9.15
CA PHE A 281 -21.77 10.38 -8.25
C PHE A 281 -21.91 9.27 -7.20
N ILE A 282 -21.69 8.01 -7.57
CA ILE A 282 -21.64 6.90 -6.61
C ILE A 282 -20.51 7.13 -5.61
N ALA A 283 -19.33 7.55 -6.08
CA ALA A 283 -18.21 7.88 -5.23
C ALA A 283 -18.56 9.02 -4.26
N LEU A 284 -19.17 10.10 -4.77
CA LEU A 284 -19.61 11.23 -3.95
C LEU A 284 -20.56 10.80 -2.84
N LEU A 285 -21.63 10.06 -3.18
CA LEU A 285 -22.64 9.62 -2.21
C LEU A 285 -22.04 8.72 -1.13
N THR A 286 -21.16 7.80 -1.52
CA THR A 286 -20.52 6.88 -0.58
C THR A 286 -19.43 7.55 0.26
N LEU A 287 -18.75 8.58 -0.26
CA LEU A 287 -17.72 9.36 0.47
C LEU A 287 -18.29 10.39 1.45
N ILE A 288 -19.57 10.79 1.31
CA ILE A 288 -20.24 11.61 2.34
C ILE A 288 -20.23 10.89 3.70
N ILE A 289 -20.37 9.56 3.70
CA ILE A 289 -20.40 8.76 4.93
C ILE A 289 -19.12 8.93 5.73
N PRO A 290 -17.90 8.61 5.22
CA PRO A 290 -16.67 8.84 5.95
C PRO A 290 -16.43 10.32 6.29
N CYS A 291 -16.86 11.29 5.45
CA CYS A 291 -16.74 12.71 5.79
C CYS A 291 -17.46 13.07 7.11
N VAL A 292 -18.59 12.41 7.40
CA VAL A 292 -19.39 12.65 8.61
C VAL A 292 -18.92 11.79 9.80
N VAL A 293 -18.69 10.49 9.57
CA VAL A 293 -18.49 9.52 10.66
C VAL A 293 -17.05 9.41 11.15
N VAL A 294 -16.06 9.72 10.30
CA VAL A 294 -14.64 9.59 10.65
C VAL A 294 -14.34 10.47 11.86
N LYS A 295 -13.76 9.89 12.92
CA LYS A 295 -13.39 10.62 14.14
C LYS A 295 -12.03 10.13 14.64
N PRO A 296 -11.04 11.02 14.87
CA PRO A 296 -9.81 10.63 15.53
C PRO A 296 -10.09 10.30 16.99
N ARG A 297 -9.46 9.25 17.51
CA ARG A 297 -9.50 8.93 18.95
C ARG A 297 -8.28 9.41 19.71
N MET A 298 -7.11 9.28 19.10
CA MET A 298 -5.83 9.58 19.74
C MET A 298 -4.92 10.26 18.72
N LYS A 299 -4.24 11.33 19.13
CA LYS A 299 -3.05 11.78 18.41
C LYS A 299 -1.90 10.84 18.77
N PRO A 300 -1.11 10.37 17.79
CA PRO A 300 0.11 9.64 18.10
C PRO A 300 1.00 10.48 19.03
N PRO A 301 1.64 9.87 20.05
CA PRO A 301 2.53 10.61 20.93
C PRO A 301 3.83 10.96 20.18
N GLY A 302 3.82 12.15 19.55
CA GLY A 302 4.97 12.74 18.87
C GLY A 302 4.89 12.73 17.34
N ARG A 303 5.56 13.69 16.72
CA ARG A 303 5.69 13.81 15.26
C ARG A 303 6.57 12.66 14.74
N ARG A 304 6.06 11.82 13.83
CA ARG A 304 6.85 10.72 13.24
C ARG A 304 8.10 11.30 12.59
N LYS A 305 9.25 10.63 12.77
CA LYS A 305 10.42 10.85 11.91
C LYS A 305 10.07 10.31 10.53
N ILE A 306 10.14 11.18 9.51
CA ILE A 306 9.83 10.82 8.11
C ILE A 306 10.84 9.78 7.61
N PHE A 307 12.10 9.90 8.04
CA PHE A 307 13.17 8.96 7.75
C PHE A 307 13.81 8.48 9.06
N ASP A 308 13.45 7.26 9.47
CA ASP A 308 14.18 6.54 10.51
C ASP A 308 14.99 5.42 9.86
N THR A 309 16.23 5.73 9.50
CA THR A 309 17.13 4.79 8.83
C THR A 309 17.56 3.62 9.71
N THR A 310 17.25 3.66 11.02
CA THR A 310 17.50 2.53 11.92
C THR A 310 16.60 1.35 11.61
N ILE A 311 15.36 1.61 11.16
CA ILE A 311 14.39 0.59 10.76
C ILE A 311 14.94 -0.25 9.59
N LEU A 312 15.62 0.41 8.64
CA LEU A 312 16.20 -0.24 7.46
C LEU A 312 17.38 -1.16 7.77
N LYS A 313 17.89 -1.14 9.01
CA LYS A 313 18.96 -2.05 9.45
C LYS A 313 18.40 -3.38 9.98
N GLU A 314 17.09 -3.49 10.17
CA GLU A 314 16.46 -4.69 10.69
C GLU A 314 16.22 -5.71 9.57
N ILE A 315 17.07 -6.73 9.50
CA ILE A 315 17.03 -7.77 8.46
C ILE A 315 15.63 -8.40 8.28
N PRO A 316 14.90 -8.84 9.34
CA PRO A 316 13.57 -9.42 9.14
C PRO A 316 12.61 -8.46 8.43
N TYR A 317 12.67 -7.17 8.76
CA TYR A 317 11.79 -6.17 8.21
C TYR A 317 12.12 -5.84 6.75
N GLU A 318 13.41 -5.81 6.37
CA GLU A 318 13.82 -5.62 4.99
C GLU A 318 13.46 -6.81 4.09
N VAL A 319 13.59 -8.04 4.60
CA VAL A 319 13.12 -9.24 3.88
C VAL A 319 11.60 -9.17 3.64
N PHE A 320 10.85 -8.63 4.60
CA PHE A 320 9.42 -8.39 4.44
C PHE A 320 9.09 -7.29 3.42
N ASN A 321 9.90 -6.23 3.34
CA ASN A 321 9.77 -5.19 2.31
C ASN A 321 10.00 -5.77 0.91
N LEU A 322 11.00 -6.64 0.74
CA LEU A 322 11.19 -7.38 -0.51
C LEU A 322 10.00 -8.29 -0.83
N ALA A 323 9.46 -8.98 0.17
CA ALA A 323 8.27 -9.80 -0.01
C ALA A 323 7.09 -8.97 -0.54
N THR A 324 6.89 -7.81 0.06
CA THR A 324 5.84 -6.86 -0.30
C THR A 324 6.03 -6.35 -1.73
N PHE A 325 7.25 -5.94 -2.07
CA PHE A 325 7.61 -5.54 -3.43
C PHE A 325 7.24 -6.63 -4.46
N PHE A 326 7.78 -7.84 -4.32
CA PHE A 326 7.51 -8.93 -5.26
C PHE A 326 6.03 -9.32 -5.31
N GLY A 327 5.35 -9.30 -4.16
CA GLY A 327 3.93 -9.58 -4.08
C GLY A 327 3.12 -8.57 -4.90
N PHE A 328 3.38 -7.27 -4.75
CA PHE A 328 2.69 -6.23 -5.52
C PHE A 328 3.06 -6.23 -7.02
N VAL A 329 4.24 -6.72 -7.42
CA VAL A 329 4.60 -6.92 -8.83
C VAL A 329 3.68 -7.97 -9.49
N GLY A 330 3.46 -9.11 -8.85
CA GLY A 330 2.71 -10.23 -9.44
C GLY A 330 1.21 -10.18 -9.23
N GLN A 331 0.76 -9.80 -8.03
CA GLN A 331 -0.61 -10.01 -7.55
C GLN A 331 -1.69 -9.32 -8.40
N TYR A 332 -1.39 -8.16 -8.97
CA TYR A 332 -2.38 -7.37 -9.70
C TYR A 332 -2.47 -7.71 -11.18
N ILE A 333 -1.55 -8.53 -11.72
CA ILE A 333 -1.60 -8.96 -13.12
C ILE A 333 -2.95 -9.59 -13.46
N PRO A 334 -3.49 -10.55 -12.67
CA PRO A 334 -4.83 -11.06 -12.94
C PRO A 334 -5.92 -10.01 -12.79
N TYR A 335 -5.83 -9.08 -11.84
CA TYR A 335 -6.85 -8.03 -11.68
C TYR A 335 -6.97 -7.15 -12.92
N PHE A 336 -5.85 -6.81 -13.58
CA PHE A 336 -5.85 -5.96 -14.77
C PHE A 336 -6.19 -6.75 -16.05
N PHE A 337 -5.67 -7.96 -16.20
CA PHE A 337 -5.67 -8.64 -17.51
C PHE A 337 -6.65 -9.84 -17.62
N ILE A 338 -7.35 -10.25 -16.56
CA ILE A 338 -8.20 -11.46 -16.60
C ILE A 338 -9.36 -11.37 -17.58
N GLU A 339 -9.97 -10.19 -17.73
CA GLU A 339 -11.07 -9.97 -18.68
C GLU A 339 -10.56 -10.04 -20.12
N GLN A 340 -9.39 -9.47 -20.37
CA GLN A 340 -8.72 -9.52 -21.67
C GLN A 340 -8.28 -10.95 -22.02
N PHE A 341 -7.76 -11.71 -21.04
CA PHE A 341 -7.44 -13.12 -21.19
C PHE A 341 -8.67 -13.91 -21.63
N ALA A 342 -9.78 -13.76 -20.90
CA ALA A 342 -11.01 -14.47 -21.19
C ALA A 342 -11.61 -14.07 -22.55
N GLY A 343 -11.58 -12.77 -22.90
CA GLY A 343 -12.05 -12.28 -24.19
C GLY A 343 -11.26 -12.85 -25.36
N MET A 344 -9.93 -12.89 -25.28
CA MET A 344 -9.09 -13.41 -26.36
C MET A 344 -9.13 -14.94 -26.50
N HIS A 345 -9.43 -15.67 -25.43
CA HIS A 345 -9.59 -17.14 -25.47
C HIS A 345 -11.04 -17.58 -25.74
N GLY A 346 -11.94 -16.65 -26.10
CA GLY A 346 -13.34 -16.98 -26.40
C GLY A 346 -14.10 -17.55 -25.20
N ILE A 347 -13.67 -17.24 -23.98
CA ILE A 347 -14.31 -17.70 -22.74
C ILE A 347 -15.59 -16.89 -22.50
N ASP A 348 -16.70 -17.60 -22.26
CA ASP A 348 -17.97 -16.96 -21.93
C ASP A 348 -17.86 -16.11 -20.66
N MET A 349 -18.69 -15.07 -20.55
CA MET A 349 -18.71 -14.21 -19.37
C MET A 349 -17.36 -13.55 -19.05
N ALA A 350 -16.48 -13.36 -20.05
CA ALA A 350 -15.14 -12.75 -19.90
C ALA A 350 -15.15 -11.47 -19.03
N PHE A 351 -16.09 -10.59 -19.31
CA PHE A 351 -16.31 -9.33 -18.61
C PHE A 351 -16.83 -9.43 -17.16
N TYR A 352 -17.18 -10.64 -16.69
CA TYR A 352 -17.56 -10.88 -15.30
C TYR A 352 -16.43 -11.54 -14.51
N MET A 353 -15.30 -11.87 -15.15
CA MET A 353 -14.18 -12.55 -14.49
C MET A 353 -13.60 -11.71 -13.34
N LEU A 354 -13.43 -10.40 -13.55
CA LEU A 354 -13.02 -9.48 -12.48
C LEU A 354 -14.07 -9.39 -11.36
N THR A 355 -15.36 -9.47 -11.70
CA THR A 355 -16.45 -9.51 -10.72
C THR A 355 -16.35 -10.78 -9.86
N PHE A 356 -16.20 -11.96 -10.46
CA PHE A 356 -15.99 -13.21 -9.71
C PHE A 356 -14.74 -13.17 -8.84
N LEU A 357 -13.65 -12.57 -9.35
CA LEU A 357 -12.42 -12.39 -8.60
C LEU A 357 -12.64 -11.52 -7.35
N ASN A 358 -13.32 -10.38 -7.49
CA ASN A 358 -13.66 -9.53 -6.35
C ASN A 358 -14.65 -10.20 -5.39
N VAL A 359 -15.60 -11.02 -5.88
CA VAL A 359 -16.51 -11.82 -5.04
C VAL A 359 -15.71 -12.77 -4.13
N GLY A 360 -14.71 -13.46 -4.68
CA GLY A 360 -13.81 -14.31 -3.88
C GLY A 360 -12.96 -13.51 -2.89
N SER A 361 -12.59 -12.27 -3.25
CA SER A 361 -11.76 -11.39 -2.42
C SER A 361 -12.46 -10.91 -1.13
N ILE A 362 -13.78 -10.81 -1.11
CA ILE A 362 -14.54 -10.40 0.09
C ILE A 362 -14.27 -11.36 1.28
N PRO A 363 -14.57 -12.68 1.19
CA PRO A 363 -14.23 -13.61 2.26
C PRO A 363 -12.71 -13.76 2.45
N GLY A 364 -11.93 -13.60 1.37
CA GLY A 364 -10.45 -13.60 1.42
C GLY A 364 -9.84 -12.48 2.27
N ARG A 365 -10.52 -11.34 2.40
CA ARG A 365 -10.10 -10.23 3.28
C ARG A 365 -10.56 -10.43 4.72
N ILE A 366 -11.70 -11.08 4.93
CA ILE A 366 -12.33 -11.20 6.25
C ILE A 366 -11.83 -12.43 7.01
N LEU A 367 -11.90 -13.62 6.40
CA LEU A 367 -11.61 -14.88 7.09
C LEU A 367 -10.13 -15.02 7.47
N PRO A 368 -9.15 -14.79 6.58
CA PRO A 368 -7.72 -14.80 6.95
C PRO A 368 -7.39 -13.76 8.03
N SER A 369 -8.01 -12.57 7.95
CA SER A 369 -7.83 -11.54 8.99
C SER A 369 -8.38 -11.96 10.35
N LEU A 370 -9.53 -12.66 10.38
CA LEU A 370 -10.07 -13.26 11.60
C LEU A 370 -9.13 -14.35 12.17
N LEU A 371 -8.60 -15.21 11.30
CA LEU A 371 -7.66 -16.26 11.68
C LEU A 371 -6.37 -15.68 12.28
N ALA A 372 -5.87 -14.57 11.72
CA ALA A 372 -4.68 -13.88 12.20
C ALA A 372 -4.88 -13.20 13.57
N ASP A 373 -6.09 -12.70 13.86
CA ASP A 373 -6.39 -12.11 15.18
C ASP A 373 -6.59 -13.18 16.27
N LYS A 374 -7.14 -14.35 15.91
CA LYS A 374 -7.61 -15.34 16.91
C LYS A 374 -6.71 -16.55 17.10
N PHE A 375 -6.08 -17.06 16.04
CA PHE A 375 -5.50 -18.40 16.06
C PHE A 375 -4.03 -18.47 15.62
N PHE A 376 -3.62 -17.66 14.64
CA PHE A 376 -2.32 -17.80 14.00
C PHE A 376 -1.56 -16.47 13.90
N HIS A 377 -0.24 -16.53 13.86
CA HIS A 377 0.58 -15.33 13.62
C HIS A 377 0.27 -14.73 12.23
N PRO A 378 0.12 -13.39 12.08
CA PRO A 378 -0.25 -12.76 10.81
C PRO A 378 0.65 -13.14 9.62
N LEU A 379 1.97 -13.27 9.85
CA LEU A 379 2.92 -13.71 8.82
C LEU A 379 2.64 -15.13 8.31
N ASN A 380 2.19 -16.05 9.16
CA ASN A 380 1.89 -17.43 8.75
C ASN A 380 0.62 -17.50 7.92
N VAL A 381 -0.41 -16.75 8.32
CA VAL A 381 -1.63 -16.65 7.52
C VAL A 381 -1.34 -16.00 6.17
N LEU A 382 -0.53 -14.94 6.15
CA LEU A 382 -0.11 -14.27 4.94
C LEU A 382 0.71 -15.20 4.02
N ALA A 383 1.61 -16.01 4.58
CA ALA A 383 2.40 -17.00 3.83
C ALA A 383 1.50 -18.06 3.17
N VAL A 384 0.53 -18.62 3.90
CA VAL A 384 -0.41 -19.62 3.37
C VAL A 384 -1.26 -19.03 2.25
N CYS A 385 -1.79 -17.83 2.43
CA CYS A 385 -2.62 -17.19 1.41
C CYS A 385 -1.80 -16.82 0.17
N THR A 386 -0.61 -16.26 0.33
CA THR A 386 0.28 -15.88 -0.80
C THR A 386 0.82 -17.12 -1.53
N GLY A 387 1.13 -18.20 -0.79
CA GLY A 387 1.49 -19.49 -1.37
C GLY A 387 0.34 -20.12 -2.14
N GLY A 388 -0.89 -20.02 -1.63
CA GLY A 388 -2.10 -20.41 -2.35
C GLY A 388 -2.28 -19.60 -3.65
N ALA A 389 -2.10 -18.28 -3.60
CA ALA A 389 -2.14 -17.43 -4.79
C ALA A 389 -1.03 -17.78 -5.80
N THR A 390 0.15 -18.19 -5.32
CA THR A 390 1.26 -18.66 -6.16
C THR A 390 0.90 -19.93 -6.91
N ILE A 391 0.36 -20.93 -6.21
CA ILE A 391 -0.08 -22.19 -6.82
C ILE A 391 -1.15 -21.90 -7.87
N LEU A 392 -2.14 -21.07 -7.52
CA LEU A 392 -3.21 -20.67 -8.44
C LEU A 392 -2.65 -19.94 -9.66
N ALA A 393 -1.67 -19.04 -9.51
CA ALA A 393 -1.05 -18.36 -10.63
C ALA A 393 -0.41 -19.34 -11.64
N PHE A 394 0.22 -20.42 -11.17
CA PHE A 394 0.70 -21.49 -12.06
C PHE A 394 -0.43 -22.35 -12.63
N CYS A 395 -1.47 -22.64 -11.85
CA CYS A 395 -2.66 -23.35 -12.34
C CYS A 395 -3.40 -22.58 -13.45
N TRP A 396 -3.30 -21.25 -13.49
CA TRP A 396 -3.89 -20.42 -14.53
C TRP A 396 -3.39 -20.82 -15.93
N ILE A 397 -2.14 -21.26 -16.05
CA ILE A 397 -1.53 -21.71 -17.31
C ILE A 397 -2.28 -22.90 -17.93
N ALA A 398 -2.87 -23.76 -17.09
CA ALA A 398 -3.60 -24.93 -17.55
C ALA A 398 -5.01 -24.59 -18.06
N ILE A 399 -5.55 -23.41 -17.72
CA ILE A 399 -6.88 -22.98 -18.14
C ILE A 399 -6.74 -22.35 -19.52
N LYS A 400 -7.20 -23.06 -20.56
CA LYS A 400 -7.18 -22.55 -21.94
C LYS A 400 -8.54 -22.00 -22.34
N ASP A 401 -9.55 -22.85 -22.35
CA ASP A 401 -10.85 -22.54 -22.96
C ASP A 401 -12.05 -22.82 -22.01
N SER A 402 -11.78 -23.08 -20.73
CA SER A 402 -12.82 -23.49 -19.77
C SER A 402 -13.40 -22.30 -19.00
N THR A 403 -14.65 -21.94 -19.30
CA THR A 403 -15.41 -20.92 -18.57
C THR A 403 -15.55 -21.26 -17.09
N SER A 404 -16.03 -22.46 -16.76
CA SER A 404 -16.22 -22.87 -15.36
C SER A 404 -14.89 -22.95 -14.61
N GLY A 405 -13.83 -23.44 -15.27
CA GLY A 405 -12.48 -23.47 -14.71
C GLY A 405 -11.96 -22.08 -14.35
N LEU A 406 -12.14 -21.10 -15.25
CA LEU A 406 -11.71 -19.72 -15.00
C LEU A 406 -12.52 -19.05 -13.89
N ILE A 407 -13.84 -19.29 -13.80
CA ILE A 407 -14.68 -18.74 -12.73
C ILE A 407 -14.23 -19.26 -11.36
N VAL A 408 -14.04 -20.58 -11.23
CA VAL A 408 -13.56 -21.19 -9.97
C VAL A 408 -12.18 -20.65 -9.62
N TRP A 409 -11.30 -20.53 -10.62
CA TRP A 409 -9.98 -19.94 -10.43
C TRP A 409 -10.06 -18.49 -9.93
N CYS A 410 -10.92 -17.65 -10.51
CA CYS A 410 -11.12 -16.27 -10.08
C CYS A 410 -11.57 -16.19 -8.62
N LEU A 411 -12.52 -17.04 -8.20
CA LEU A 411 -13.00 -17.07 -6.82
C LEU A 411 -11.89 -17.46 -5.83
N LEU A 412 -11.12 -18.51 -6.15
CA LEU A 412 -10.03 -18.99 -5.30
C LEU A 412 -8.87 -17.99 -5.25
N TYR A 413 -8.49 -17.44 -6.41
CA TYR A 413 -7.42 -16.45 -6.49
C TYR A 413 -7.83 -15.16 -5.79
N GLY A 414 -9.08 -14.72 -5.96
CA GLY A 414 -9.69 -13.64 -5.21
C GLY A 414 -9.56 -13.84 -3.71
N PHE A 415 -9.91 -15.04 -3.21
CA PHE A 415 -9.81 -15.39 -1.80
C PHE A 415 -8.36 -15.28 -1.28
N CYS A 416 -7.41 -15.94 -1.94
CA CYS A 416 -6.00 -15.91 -1.55
C CYS A 416 -5.40 -14.50 -1.66
N SER A 417 -5.76 -13.76 -2.71
CA SER A 417 -5.20 -12.43 -2.97
C SER A 417 -5.75 -11.35 -2.06
N GLY A 418 -7.01 -11.47 -1.63
CA GLY A 418 -7.64 -10.53 -0.70
C GLY A 418 -6.88 -10.43 0.63
N ALA A 419 -6.40 -11.56 1.14
CA ALA A 419 -5.67 -11.64 2.41
C ALA A 419 -4.37 -10.82 2.39
N PHE A 420 -3.71 -10.74 1.23
CA PHE A 420 -2.43 -10.06 1.07
C PHE A 420 -2.53 -8.57 1.44
N VAL A 421 -3.60 -7.90 0.99
CA VAL A 421 -3.79 -6.47 1.26
C VAL A 421 -4.24 -6.21 2.70
N SER A 422 -5.13 -7.04 3.25
CA SER A 422 -5.70 -6.80 4.58
C SER A 422 -4.74 -7.14 5.74
N LEU A 423 -3.87 -8.15 5.56
CA LEU A 423 -2.95 -8.59 6.60
C LEU A 423 -1.65 -7.77 6.67
N GLN A 424 -1.34 -6.99 5.64
CA GLN A 424 -0.07 -6.28 5.55
C GLN A 424 0.19 -5.36 6.74
N GLY A 425 -0.82 -4.59 7.17
CA GLY A 425 -0.72 -3.74 8.35
C GLY A 425 -0.56 -4.53 9.66
N ALA A 426 -1.17 -5.70 9.77
CA ALA A 426 -1.03 -6.58 10.93
C ALA A 426 0.36 -7.25 10.98
N ALA A 427 0.87 -7.70 9.84
CA ALA A 427 2.22 -8.24 9.70
C ALA A 427 3.29 -7.20 10.09
N VAL A 428 3.19 -5.97 9.58
CA VAL A 428 4.09 -4.88 9.98
C VAL A 428 3.99 -4.60 11.48
N ALA A 429 2.77 -4.53 12.03
CA ALA A 429 2.58 -4.28 13.46
C ALA A 429 3.17 -5.40 14.34
N SER A 430 3.13 -6.66 13.90
CA SER A 430 3.68 -7.80 14.66
C SER A 430 5.21 -7.77 14.79
N MET A 431 5.90 -7.08 13.86
CA MET A 431 7.36 -6.94 13.87
C MET A 431 7.84 -5.65 14.54
N ALA A 432 6.95 -4.72 14.85
CA ALA A 432 7.33 -3.45 15.46
C ALA A 432 7.64 -3.64 16.96
N THR A 433 8.83 -3.20 17.38
CA THR A 433 9.26 -3.19 18.78
C THR A 433 8.68 -2.00 19.56
N ASP A 434 8.55 -0.85 18.91
CA ASP A 434 7.90 0.35 19.45
C ASP A 434 6.62 0.67 18.65
N LEU A 435 5.50 0.76 19.37
CA LEU A 435 4.19 1.12 18.83
C LEU A 435 4.20 2.45 18.08
N ARG A 436 5.09 3.39 18.44
CA ARG A 436 5.24 4.69 17.77
C ARG A 436 5.82 4.55 16.36
N THR A 437 6.58 3.49 16.09
CA THR A 437 7.24 3.26 14.79
C THR A 437 6.38 2.50 13.79
N ILE A 438 5.25 1.91 14.23
CA ILE A 438 4.35 1.10 13.38
C ILE A 438 3.96 1.86 12.12
N GLY A 439 3.64 3.15 12.24
CA GLY A 439 3.22 3.95 11.12
C GLY A 439 4.33 4.26 10.11
N THR A 440 5.55 4.56 10.58
CA THR A 440 6.73 4.71 9.70
C THR A 440 7.07 3.40 9.01
N ARG A 441 7.03 2.28 9.74
CA ARG A 441 7.21 0.93 9.16
C ARG A 441 6.12 0.58 8.16
N PHE A 442 4.87 0.98 8.40
CA PHE A 442 3.82 0.74 7.42
C PHE A 442 4.06 1.56 6.15
N GLY A 443 4.56 2.80 6.29
CA GLY A 443 4.91 3.65 5.14
C GLY A 443 6.06 3.14 4.29
N ILE A 444 7.18 2.74 4.90
CA ILE A 444 8.31 2.15 4.16
C ILE A 444 7.87 0.87 3.43
N ASN A 445 7.09 0.03 4.10
CA ASN A 445 6.62 -1.22 3.54
C ASN A 445 5.65 -1.04 2.36
N MET A 446 4.67 -0.15 2.50
CA MET A 446 3.74 0.21 1.44
C MET A 446 4.44 0.91 0.27
N PHE A 447 5.48 1.69 0.53
CA PHE A 447 6.29 2.30 -0.52
C PHE A 447 7.07 1.26 -1.33
N ALA A 448 7.64 0.23 -0.69
CA ALA A 448 8.23 -0.90 -1.40
C ALA A 448 7.20 -1.61 -2.30
N GLY A 449 5.99 -1.83 -1.78
CA GLY A 449 4.86 -2.33 -2.58
C GLY A 449 4.44 -1.40 -3.72
N ALA A 450 4.49 -0.08 -3.51
CA ALA A 450 4.16 0.93 -4.52
C ALA A 450 5.07 0.82 -5.75
N ILE A 451 6.37 0.65 -5.54
CA ILE A 451 7.32 0.42 -6.64
C ILE A 451 6.96 -0.86 -7.39
N GLY A 452 6.59 -1.92 -6.65
CA GLY A 452 6.17 -3.20 -7.24
C GLY A 452 4.95 -3.08 -8.15
N ILE A 453 3.88 -2.44 -7.68
CA ILE A 453 2.66 -2.26 -8.49
C ILE A 453 2.86 -1.31 -9.68
N LEU A 454 3.75 -0.32 -9.54
CA LEU A 454 4.09 0.61 -10.64
C LEU A 454 4.69 -0.13 -11.84
N ILE A 455 5.56 -1.11 -11.59
CA ILE A 455 6.27 -1.86 -12.63
C ILE A 455 5.55 -3.14 -13.06
N GLY A 456 4.81 -3.78 -12.16
CA GLY A 456 4.24 -5.12 -12.36
C GLY A 456 3.30 -5.19 -13.56
N SER A 457 2.28 -4.33 -13.60
CA SER A 457 1.29 -4.36 -14.67
C SER A 457 1.86 -3.94 -16.04
N PRO A 458 2.69 -2.88 -16.18
CA PRO A 458 3.31 -2.56 -17.46
C PRO A 458 4.21 -3.66 -18.00
N VAL A 459 4.93 -4.38 -17.13
CA VAL A 459 5.73 -5.56 -17.51
C VAL A 459 4.82 -6.71 -17.94
N GLY A 460 3.77 -7.03 -17.19
CA GLY A 460 2.75 -8.00 -17.61
C GLY A 460 2.12 -7.64 -18.96
N GLY A 461 1.81 -6.35 -19.13
CA GLY A 461 1.28 -5.72 -20.34
C GLY A 461 2.20 -5.82 -21.57
N ALA A 462 3.51 -5.82 -21.34
CA ALA A 462 4.51 -6.00 -22.40
C ALA A 462 4.74 -7.49 -22.75
N ILE A 463 4.45 -8.41 -21.83
CA ILE A 463 4.66 -9.85 -22.02
C ILE A 463 3.45 -10.51 -22.68
N PHE A 464 2.22 -10.24 -22.20
CA PHE A 464 1.04 -10.98 -22.65
C PHE A 464 0.77 -10.93 -24.17
N PRO A 465 1.06 -9.83 -24.92
CA PRO A 465 0.84 -9.81 -26.36
C PRO A 465 1.72 -10.81 -27.13
N ARG A 466 2.85 -11.21 -26.54
CA ARG A 466 3.77 -12.21 -27.11
C ARG A 466 3.53 -13.59 -26.52
N SER A 467 3.18 -13.67 -25.24
CA SER A 467 2.99 -14.94 -24.54
C SER A 467 2.15 -14.78 -23.28
N TRP A 468 0.90 -15.28 -23.34
CA TRP A 468 0.06 -15.45 -22.15
C TRP A 468 0.71 -16.35 -21.09
N PRO A 469 1.25 -17.53 -21.44
CA PRO A 469 2.00 -18.34 -20.48
C PRO A 469 3.17 -17.58 -19.87
N GLY A 470 3.87 -16.73 -20.64
CA GLY A 470 4.94 -15.88 -20.12
C GLY A 470 4.46 -14.91 -19.03
N ALA A 471 3.32 -14.25 -19.24
CA ALA A 471 2.75 -13.33 -18.26
C ALA A 471 2.25 -14.06 -17.00
N GLN A 472 1.67 -15.25 -17.17
CA GLN A 472 1.22 -16.12 -16.09
C GLN A 472 2.39 -16.66 -15.26
N VAL A 473 3.47 -17.11 -15.91
CA VAL A 473 4.71 -17.54 -15.24
C VAL A 473 5.35 -16.37 -14.51
N PHE A 474 5.40 -15.17 -15.11
CA PHE A 474 5.91 -13.98 -14.44
C PHE A 474 5.11 -13.68 -13.16
N CYS A 475 3.78 -13.69 -13.23
CA CYS A 475 2.90 -13.57 -12.06
C CYS A 475 3.23 -14.62 -10.99
N GLY A 476 3.28 -15.90 -11.36
CA GLY A 476 3.56 -17.01 -10.44
C GLY A 476 4.94 -16.92 -9.78
N VAL A 477 5.98 -16.58 -10.54
CA VAL A 477 7.36 -16.45 -10.02
C VAL A 477 7.47 -15.27 -9.05
N MET A 478 6.87 -14.11 -9.37
CA MET A 478 6.88 -12.96 -8.47
C MET A 478 6.13 -13.26 -7.15
N LEU A 479 5.00 -13.96 -7.21
CA LEU A 479 4.29 -14.41 -6.01
C LEU A 479 5.04 -15.50 -5.24
N ALA A 480 5.78 -16.37 -5.93
CA ALA A 480 6.66 -17.36 -5.29
C ALA A 480 7.78 -16.67 -4.52
N CYS A 481 8.46 -15.68 -5.13
CA CYS A 481 9.45 -14.84 -4.46
C CYS A 481 8.87 -14.16 -3.22
N SER A 482 7.67 -13.58 -3.33
CA SER A 482 6.94 -13.01 -2.20
C SER A 482 6.71 -14.03 -1.08
N THR A 483 6.20 -15.22 -1.42
CA THR A 483 5.92 -16.30 -0.45
C THR A 483 7.19 -16.74 0.27
N VAL A 484 8.29 -16.97 -0.47
CA VAL A 484 9.58 -17.34 0.10
C VAL A 484 10.09 -16.24 1.04
N CYS A 485 9.99 -14.97 0.66
CA CYS A 485 10.39 -13.86 1.51
C CYS A 485 9.51 -13.71 2.77
N ILE A 486 8.20 -13.95 2.70
CA ILE A 486 7.33 -13.94 3.90
C ILE A 486 7.74 -15.07 4.86
N VAL A 487 7.97 -16.27 4.34
CA VAL A 487 8.41 -17.42 5.14
C VAL A 487 9.79 -17.16 5.75
N ALA A 488 10.73 -16.64 4.98
CA ALA A 488 12.04 -16.24 5.46
C ALA A 488 11.95 -15.16 6.55
N THR A 489 11.07 -14.17 6.39
CA THR A 489 10.79 -13.14 7.40
C THR A 489 10.40 -13.79 8.72
N HIS A 490 9.47 -14.75 8.71
CA HIS A 490 9.04 -15.46 9.90
C HIS A 490 10.19 -16.19 10.60
N PHE A 491 10.98 -16.97 9.86
CA PHE A 491 12.11 -17.72 10.43
C PHE A 491 13.22 -16.81 10.99
N VAL A 492 13.58 -15.74 10.27
CA VAL A 492 14.60 -14.79 10.73
C VAL A 492 14.10 -14.01 11.94
N TYR A 493 12.81 -13.65 11.97
CA TYR A 493 12.16 -13.00 13.11
C TYR A 493 12.17 -13.89 14.37
N GLU A 494 11.79 -15.15 14.25
CA GLU A 494 11.84 -16.12 15.37
C GLU A 494 13.26 -16.34 15.87
N ARG A 495 14.23 -16.54 14.97
CA ARG A 495 15.65 -16.71 15.33
C ARG A 495 16.23 -15.49 16.05
N SER A 496 15.84 -14.29 15.64
CA SER A 496 16.26 -13.04 16.28
C SER A 496 15.71 -12.91 17.70
N ARG A 497 14.47 -13.36 17.93
CA ARG A 497 13.85 -13.40 19.27
C ARG A 497 14.53 -14.40 20.21
N THR A 498 14.86 -15.59 19.73
CA THR A 498 15.53 -16.61 20.56
C THR A 498 16.96 -16.22 20.91
N THR A 499 17.72 -15.67 19.95
CA THR A 499 19.10 -15.18 20.18
C THR A 499 19.14 -13.97 21.12
N GLY A 500 18.13 -13.08 21.06
CA GLY A 500 18.01 -11.95 21.98
C GLY A 500 17.71 -12.33 23.43
N ARG A 501 16.91 -13.38 23.66
CA ARG A 501 16.67 -13.94 25.01
C ARG A 501 17.94 -14.59 25.58
N SER A 502 18.69 -15.33 24.76
CA SER A 502 19.95 -15.96 25.18
C SER A 502 21.02 -14.97 25.65
N LYS A 503 20.96 -13.69 25.26
CA LYS A 503 21.89 -12.64 25.71
C LYS A 503 21.44 -11.90 26.98
N LEU A 504 20.22 -12.12 27.45
CA LEU A 504 19.67 -11.52 28.68
C LEU A 504 19.71 -12.51 29.85
N ASP A 505 19.83 -13.81 29.56
CA ASP A 505 19.85 -14.90 30.55
C ASP A 505 21.27 -15.39 30.89
N GLY A 506 22.32 -14.71 30.42
CA GLY A 506 23.73 -15.00 30.73
C GLY A 506 24.51 -13.70 30.89
#